data_AF-A0A081QKZ2-F1
#
_entry.id   AF-A0A081QKZ2-F1
#
_cell.length_a   1.000
_cell.length_b   1.000
_cell.length_c   1.000
_cell.angle_alpha   90.00
_cell.angle_beta   90.00
_cell.angle_gamma   90.00
#
_symmetry.space_group_name_H-M   'P 1'
#
loop_
_entity.id
_entity.type
_entity.pdbx_description
1 polymer ?
#
loop_
_entity_poly.entity_id
_entity_poly.type
_entity_poly.pdbx_seq_one_letter_code
_entity_poly.pdbx_strand_id
1 'polypeptide(L)' 'MELFSPYGLEDILNFQVRPTPHFIENEDRMELYQIRLSKKKWQEKWKNLIFKNT' A
#
# COMPACT_ATOMS: atom_id res chain seq x y z
N MET A 1 4.67 20.12 -14.66
CA MET A 1 4.87 18.87 -13.92
C MET A 1 3.93 17.84 -14.48
N GLU A 2 4.42 16.64 -14.77
CA GLU A 2 3.61 15.51 -15.22
C GLU A 2 3.47 14.51 -14.07
N LEU A 3 2.27 13.98 -13.87
CA LEU A 3 1.95 13.04 -12.79
C LEU A 3 1.39 11.75 -13.38
N PHE A 4 1.94 10.61 -12.96
CA PHE A 4 1.40 9.29 -13.28
C PHE A 4 0.79 8.66 -12.03
N SER A 5 -0.50 8.35 -12.12
CA SER A 5 -1.33 7.89 -11.00
C SER A 5 -2.31 6.82 -11.53
N PRO A 6 -1.84 5.58 -11.74
CA PRO A 6 -2.65 4.53 -12.37
C PRO A 6 -3.85 4.09 -11.53
N TYR A 7 -3.86 4.42 -10.24
CA TYR A 7 -4.95 4.09 -9.30
C TYR A 7 -5.65 5.34 -8.74
N GLY A 8 -5.41 6.51 -9.33
CA GLY A 8 -5.88 7.79 -8.79
C GLY A 8 -5.07 8.28 -7.59
N LEU A 9 -5.44 9.46 -7.09
CA LEU A 9 -4.74 10.13 -6.00
C LEU A 9 -5.29 9.82 -4.60
N GLU A 10 -6.44 9.14 -4.55
CA GLU A 10 -7.23 8.94 -3.34
C GLU A 10 -6.44 8.22 -2.24
N ASP A 11 -5.69 7.18 -2.61
CA ASP A 11 -4.90 6.40 -1.64
C ASP A 11 -3.80 7.27 -0.99
N ILE A 12 -3.19 8.18 -1.76
CA ILE A 12 -2.16 9.09 -1.27
C ILE A 12 -2.78 10.15 -0.36
N LEU A 13 -3.87 10.78 -0.80
CA LEU A 13 -4.54 11.85 -0.07
C LEU A 13 -5.13 11.36 1.26
N ASN A 14 -5.61 10.11 1.31
CA ASN A 14 -6.20 9.51 2.50
C ASN A 14 -5.23 8.64 3.31
N PHE A 15 -3.93 8.66 3.00
CA PHE A 15 -2.92 7.88 3.73
C PHE A 15 -3.24 6.37 3.78
N GLN A 16 -3.65 5.79 2.65
CA GLN A 16 -4.00 4.38 2.53
C GLN A 16 -2.89 3.60 1.85
N VAL A 17 -2.52 2.47 2.47
CA VAL A 17 -1.61 1.48 1.88
C VAL A 17 -2.43 0.24 1.56
N ARG A 18 -2.44 -0.16 0.29
CA ARG A 18 -3.07 -1.40 -0.16
C ARG A 18 -2.24 -2.06 -1.26
N PRO A 19 -2.32 -3.39 -1.42
CA PRO A 19 -1.66 -4.08 -2.52
C PRO A 19 -2.29 -3.69 -3.87
N THR A 20 -1.50 -3.77 -4.95
CA THR A 20 -2.03 -3.62 -6.31
C THR A 20 -2.71 -4.92 -6.76
N PRO A 21 -3.61 -4.89 -7.78
CA PRO A 21 -4.22 -6.10 -8.33
C PRO A 21 -3.19 -7.18 -8.70
N HIS A 22 -2.06 -6.77 -9.29
CA HIS A 22 -0.96 -7.67 -9.63
C HIS A 22 -0.37 -8.42 -8.42
N PHE A 23 -0.41 -7.83 -7.23
CA PHE A 23 -0.01 -8.51 -6.00
C PHE A 23 -1.11 -9.43 -5.48
N ILE A 24 -2.37 -8.97 -5.51
CA ILE A 24 -3.53 -9.73 -5.02
C ILE A 24 -3.70 -11.06 -5.76
N GLU A 25 -3.42 -11.09 -7.06
CA GLU A 25 -3.58 -12.27 -7.92
C GLU A 25 -2.60 -13.42 -7.63
N ASN A 26 -1.60 -13.23 -6.77
CA ASN A 26 -0.58 -14.23 -6.50
C ASN A 26 -0.21 -14.29 -5.00
N GLU A 27 -0.36 -15.47 -4.41
CA GLU A 27 -0.14 -15.70 -2.97
C GLU A 27 1.30 -15.41 -2.53
N ASP A 28 2.31 -15.85 -3.31
CA ASP A 28 3.73 -15.59 -3.00
C ASP A 28 4.04 -14.08 -2.96
N ARG A 29 3.42 -13.30 -3.86
CA ARG A 29 3.54 -11.84 -3.87
C ARG A 29 2.88 -11.21 -2.66
N MET A 30 1.71 -11.71 -2.25
CA MET A 30 1.04 -11.25 -1.05
C MET A 30 1.83 -11.58 0.21
N GLU A 31 2.43 -12.76 0.31
CA GLU A 31 3.32 -13.11 1.42
C GLU A 31 4.49 -12.13 1.52
N LEU A 32 5.16 -11.86 0.40
CA LEU A 32 6.25 -10.88 0.33
C LEU A 32 5.78 -9.47 0.72
N TYR A 33 4.59 -9.06 0.30
CA TYR A 33 4.00 -7.78 0.67
C TYR A 33 3.82 -7.67 2.18
N GLN A 34 3.22 -8.67 2.84
CA GLN A 34 2.99 -8.66 4.29
C GLN A 34 4.31 -8.64 5.09
N ILE A 35 5.31 -9.44 4.66
CA ILE A 35 6.65 -9.43 5.27
C ILE A 35 7.29 -8.06 5.17
N ARG A 36 7.18 -7.38 4.02
CA ARG A 36 7.75 -6.04 3.83
C ARG A 36 6.99 -4.99 4.63
N LEU A 37 5.67 -5.07 4.66
CA LEU A 37 4.81 -4.11 5.36
C LEU A 37 5.15 -4.05 6.86
N SER A 38 5.32 -5.21 7.51
CA SER A 38 5.68 -5.29 8.94
C SER A 38 7.05 -4.67 9.25
N LYS A 39 8.03 -4.77 8.35
CA LYS A 39 9.38 -4.21 8.55
C LYS A 39 9.46 -2.70 8.36
N LYS A 40 8.50 -2.10 7.64
CA LYS A 40 8.54 -0.67 7.27
C LYS A 40 8.16 0.27 8.41
N LYS A 41 7.43 -0.21 9.42
CA LYS A 41 7.04 0.56 10.62
C LYS A 41 6.39 1.91 10.31
N TRP A 42 5.64 1.99 9.21
CA TRP A 42 5.14 3.27 8.69
C TRP A 42 4.19 3.99 9.65
N GLN A 43 3.42 3.26 10.44
CA GLN A 43 2.51 3.83 11.43
C GLN A 43 3.23 4.54 12.59
N GLU A 44 4.52 4.25 12.84
CA GLU A 44 5.32 4.98 13.85
C GLU A 44 5.53 6.45 13.43
N LYS A 45 5.67 6.69 12.12
CA LYS A 45 5.87 8.03 11.55
C LYS A 45 4.56 8.69 11.16
N TRP A 46 3.64 7.94 10.56
CA TRP A 46 2.39 8.45 10.04
C TRP A 46 1.22 7.81 10.80
N LYS A 47 0.81 8.47 11.88
CA LYS A 47 -0.23 7.97 12.80
C LYS A 47 -1.60 7.78 12.13
N ASN A 48 -1.88 8.50 11.05
CA ASN A 48 -3.14 8.43 10.30
C ASN A 48 -3.07 7.43 9.12
N LEU A 49 -1.96 6.69 8.97
CA LEU A 49 -1.80 5.74 7.89
C LEU A 49 -2.57 4.44 8.15
N ILE A 50 -3.41 4.07 7.19
CA ILE A 50 -4.29 2.91 7.27
C ILE A 50 -3.84 1.85 6.28
N PHE A 51 -3.79 0.59 6.73
CA PHE A 51 -3.57 -0.56 5.85
C PHE A 51 -4.92 -1.13 5.42
N LYS A 52 -5.12 -1.29 4.11
CA LYS A 52 -6.31 -1.91 3.52
C LYS A 52 -5.92 -3.20 2.81
N ASN A 53 -6.73 -4.23 3.01
CA ASN A 53 -6.53 -5.54 2.38
C ASN A 53 -7.38 -5.72 1.11
N THR A 54 -8.32 -4.80 0.82
CA THR A 54 -9.04 -4.66 -0.45
C THR A 54 -9.64 -3.27 -0.53
#